data_AF-A0AAV9Z2M9-F1
#
_entry.id   AF-A0AAV9Z2M9-F1
#
_cell.length_a   1.000
_cell.length_b   1.000
_cell.length_c   1.000
_cell.angle_alpha   90.00
_cell.angle_beta   90.00
_cell.angle_gamma   90.00
#
_symmetry.space_group_name_H-M   'P 1'
#
loop_
_entity.id
_entity.type
_entity.pdbx_description
1 polymer ?
#
loop_
_entity_poly.entity_id
_entity_poly.type
_entity_poly.pdbx_seq_one_letter_code
_entity_poly.pdbx_strand_id
1 'polypeptide(L)'
;MGPTRTLRSQKKASSTPATKSAKSGATKSATKASVKKPGPKKTRQSKAVQPAESTAAAQPSSTSLLKHSQQTTDEWYKAARTKNGYANYWTSEGRLDDEISADAFDVIGEHTPLALRALTAYKCEHLERSFASAEGIRSAFKDYFERVCGCQGDFWKYNSHTQKWEGNPVFESGFKTYYESLKNRHNRTGTATQALPMLPVDLKVIMTYLDSDEGAKAFTVTQRLYFKAFASTAFTLWTRNDELMDLRSKTGIPYHEFSLISVKLIKTRPKYMVQLDKLHPEIDCYTHVKAWKVHMEGLLARSLTGNDFVFPALASTGQVKFGEPTSRSAFETLLNDVVEKSDALHGRNGKFTTHCFRRGGAQYRFLWADRKWSLKAVKWWGGWSSNENVGTLMRYLLDELMAYEEGYSDIMMDDRVIDRLRHLLKFEESMVAKIQLLLSESSGARCHRSVRYHTESADFRLTISAIVQRLPPPDCTESDSTPEPLPGASENPPISSSSPLTSRIPSTKSLDDALTYWNHGAPSKDWLTLFKASDYSSEGVKFGNIRFVCEEFYTHCNGDFTLFELEFPGLRQRFTLLMKAVREKRKIRGDTKSRKRTHK
;
A
#
# COMPACT_ATOMS: atom_id res chain seq x y z
N MET A 1 51.55 -37.03 -8.01
CA MET A 1 52.01 -35.83 -8.73
C MET A 1 51.21 -34.63 -8.21
N GLY A 2 51.91 -33.59 -7.75
CA GLY A 2 51.38 -32.23 -7.51
C GLY A 2 50.65 -32.01 -6.17
N PRO A 3 50.96 -30.96 -5.36
CA PRO A 3 50.89 -31.07 -3.90
C PRO A 3 49.94 -30.09 -3.18
N THR A 4 49.74 -30.45 -1.92
CA THR A 4 49.10 -29.80 -0.76
C THR A 4 49.87 -28.59 -0.20
N ARG A 5 49.17 -27.60 0.39
CA ARG A 5 49.60 -26.86 1.61
C ARG A 5 48.46 -26.03 2.24
N THR A 6 47.83 -26.46 3.34
CA THR A 6 48.03 -26.12 4.77
C THR A 6 48.00 -24.63 5.18
N LEU A 7 47.09 -24.27 6.10
CA LEU A 7 47.19 -23.12 7.00
C LEU A 7 46.83 -23.53 8.44
N ARG A 8 47.65 -23.10 9.39
CA ARG A 8 47.76 -23.56 10.78
C ARG A 8 47.55 -22.36 11.74
N SER A 9 46.46 -22.43 12.51
CA SER A 9 46.32 -22.25 13.98
C SER A 9 47.00 -21.08 14.75
N GLN A 10 46.15 -20.40 15.55
CA GLN A 10 46.30 -19.97 16.97
C GLN A 10 47.38 -18.88 17.29
N LYS A 11 47.27 -17.99 18.30
CA LYS A 11 46.90 -18.20 19.73
C LYS A 11 46.84 -16.87 20.54
N LYS A 12 45.96 -16.82 21.57
CA LYS A 12 46.07 -16.27 22.95
C LYS A 12 46.41 -14.78 23.27
N ALA A 13 45.39 -14.07 23.78
CA ALA A 13 45.05 -13.74 25.20
C ALA A 13 46.05 -13.10 26.21
N SER A 14 45.42 -12.32 27.13
CA SER A 14 45.84 -11.78 28.46
C SER A 14 46.67 -10.49 28.43
N SER A 15 46.58 -9.52 29.35
CA SER A 15 45.76 -9.23 30.55
C SER A 15 46.05 -7.78 31.00
N THR A 16 45.08 -7.12 31.66
CA THR A 16 45.15 -5.87 32.47
C THR A 16 46.21 -5.95 33.62
N PRO A 17 46.57 -4.89 34.41
CA PRO A 17 45.72 -3.77 34.89
C PRO A 17 46.36 -2.35 35.13
N ALA A 18 45.45 -1.41 35.39
CA ALA A 18 45.47 -0.11 36.09
C ALA A 18 46.77 0.50 36.68
N THR A 19 46.94 1.83 36.53
CA THR A 19 46.95 2.80 37.67
C THR A 19 46.95 4.29 37.25
N LYS A 20 46.45 5.10 38.19
CA LYS A 20 46.19 6.55 38.26
C LYS A 20 47.39 7.47 37.98
N SER A 21 47.15 8.69 37.49
CA SER A 21 47.67 9.95 38.09
C SER A 21 47.25 11.20 37.28
N ALA A 22 46.90 12.25 38.02
CA ALA A 22 46.50 13.59 37.58
C ALA A 22 47.67 14.45 37.06
N LYS A 23 47.38 15.44 36.19
CA LYS A 23 47.74 16.87 36.38
C LYS A 23 47.35 17.78 35.21
N SER A 24 46.69 18.88 35.57
CA SER A 24 46.81 20.27 35.09
C SER A 24 47.22 20.59 33.64
N GLY A 25 46.45 21.47 33.00
CA GLY A 25 46.93 22.28 31.88
C GLY A 25 45.85 23.21 31.33
N ALA A 26 45.71 24.40 31.93
CA ALA A 26 44.94 25.49 31.36
C ALA A 26 45.65 26.07 30.13
N THR A 27 44.93 26.33 29.03
CA THR A 27 45.34 27.32 28.04
C THR A 27 44.11 27.97 27.41
N LYS A 28 44.04 29.29 27.60
CA LYS A 28 43.10 30.22 26.99
C LYS A 28 43.41 30.34 25.49
N SER A 29 42.41 30.28 24.62
CA SER A 29 42.52 30.78 23.25
C SER A 29 41.39 31.79 22.99
N ALA A 30 41.83 32.98 22.59
CA ALA A 30 41.03 34.16 22.38
C ALA A 30 40.18 34.02 21.10
N THR A 31 38.87 34.24 21.22
CA THR A 31 37.96 34.35 20.08
C THR A 31 37.88 35.81 19.62
N LYS A 32 38.26 36.02 18.37
CA LYS A 32 38.27 37.30 17.65
C LYS A 32 36.83 37.75 17.39
N ALA A 33 36.43 38.89 17.95
CA ALA A 33 35.12 39.51 17.70
C ALA A 33 35.07 40.13 16.30
N SER A 34 34.07 39.74 15.50
CA SER A 34 33.74 40.36 14.22
C SER A 34 32.58 41.35 14.42
N VAL A 35 32.86 42.62 14.13
CA VAL A 35 31.96 43.77 14.24
C VAL A 35 30.91 43.69 13.13
N LYS A 36 29.63 43.51 13.51
CA LYS A 36 28.47 43.67 12.61
C LYS A 36 28.03 45.14 12.56
N LYS A 37 28.01 45.71 11.35
CA LYS A 37 27.42 47.03 11.04
C LYS A 37 25.89 47.04 11.25
N PRO A 38 25.30 48.15 11.72
CA PRO A 38 23.86 48.27 11.91
C PRO A 38 23.13 48.59 10.59
N GLY A 39 22.06 47.85 10.32
CA GLY A 39 21.11 48.14 9.23
C GLY A 39 20.08 49.21 9.62
N PRO A 40 19.40 49.84 8.64
CA PRO A 40 18.59 51.03 8.88
C PRO A 40 17.23 50.70 9.53
N LYS A 41 16.88 51.50 10.54
CA LYS A 41 15.60 51.49 11.25
C LYS A 41 14.46 51.86 10.31
N LYS A 42 13.48 50.97 10.11
CA LYS A 42 12.19 51.30 9.49
C LYS A 42 11.25 51.88 10.55
N THR A 43 10.89 53.14 10.36
CA THR A 43 9.90 53.90 11.14
C THR A 43 8.51 53.30 10.94
N ARG A 44 7.88 52.89 12.04
CA ARG A 44 6.54 52.29 12.07
C ARG A 44 5.50 53.42 12.15
N GLN A 45 4.86 53.75 11.03
CA GLN A 45 3.70 54.63 11.01
C GLN A 45 2.48 53.88 11.56
N SER A 46 1.89 54.42 12.63
CA SER A 46 0.62 53.99 13.21
C SER A 46 -0.53 54.42 12.30
N LYS A 47 -1.25 53.44 11.73
CA LYS A 47 -2.47 53.67 10.95
C LYS A 47 -3.68 53.55 11.88
N ALA A 48 -4.50 54.59 11.92
CA ALA A 48 -5.71 54.70 12.73
C ALA A 48 -6.75 53.62 12.33
N VAL A 49 -7.40 53.05 13.33
CA VAL A 49 -8.46 52.06 13.23
C VAL A 49 -9.78 52.79 12.98
N GLN A 50 -10.45 52.49 11.85
CA GLN A 50 -11.86 52.80 11.64
C GLN A 50 -12.71 51.53 11.91
N PRO A 51 -13.99 51.68 12.32
CA PRO A 51 -14.84 50.55 12.68
C PRO A 51 -15.32 49.83 11.40
N ALA A 52 -15.19 48.50 11.39
CA ALA A 52 -15.60 47.66 10.28
C ALA A 52 -17.09 47.32 10.35
N GLU A 53 -17.84 47.81 9.37
CA GLU A 53 -19.18 47.34 9.02
C GLU A 53 -19.09 45.95 8.37
N SER A 54 -19.76 44.95 8.95
CA SER A 54 -19.70 43.56 8.50
C SER A 54 -20.70 43.28 7.38
N THR A 55 -20.31 43.50 6.13
CA THR A 55 -20.99 42.88 4.98
C THR A 55 -20.39 41.50 4.73
N ALA A 56 -21.17 40.44 4.98
CA ALA A 56 -20.78 39.07 4.71
C ALA A 56 -20.59 38.84 3.20
N ALA A 57 -19.35 38.90 2.73
CA ALA A 57 -19.00 38.62 1.35
C ALA A 57 -19.26 37.13 1.04
N ALA A 58 -20.11 36.88 0.04
CA ALA A 58 -20.41 35.53 -0.43
C ALA A 58 -19.11 34.83 -0.88
N GLN A 59 -18.92 33.58 -0.43
CA GLN A 59 -17.73 32.83 -0.81
C GLN A 59 -17.72 32.55 -2.31
N PRO A 60 -16.55 32.67 -2.97
CA PRO A 60 -16.43 32.44 -4.41
C PRO A 60 -16.76 30.98 -4.75
N SER A 61 -17.51 30.80 -5.83
CA SER A 61 -17.88 29.46 -6.31
C SER A 61 -16.64 28.69 -6.78
N SER A 62 -16.70 27.35 -6.71
CA SER A 62 -15.65 26.45 -7.22
C SER A 62 -15.22 26.79 -8.65
N THR A 63 -16.19 27.11 -9.53
CA THR A 63 -15.91 27.50 -10.91
C THR A 63 -15.17 28.83 -11.01
N SER A 64 -15.46 29.79 -10.12
CA SER A 64 -14.76 31.06 -10.04
C SER A 64 -13.31 30.88 -9.57
N LEU A 65 -13.09 30.03 -8.56
CA LEU A 65 -11.74 29.70 -8.07
C LEU A 65 -10.92 28.98 -9.14
N LEU A 66 -11.55 28.08 -9.90
CA LEU A 66 -10.89 27.37 -11.00
C LEU A 66 -10.51 28.32 -12.13
N LYS A 67 -11.41 29.22 -12.54
CA LYS A 67 -11.13 30.25 -13.55
C LYS A 67 -10.06 31.22 -13.09
N HIS A 68 -10.09 31.64 -11.82
CA HIS A 68 -9.09 32.54 -11.28
C HIS A 68 -7.72 31.87 -11.25
N SER A 69 -7.63 30.61 -10.81
CA SER A 69 -6.41 29.80 -10.85
C SER A 69 -5.88 29.61 -12.27
N GLN A 70 -6.75 29.32 -13.25
CA GLN A 70 -6.38 29.25 -14.66
C GLN A 70 -5.83 30.59 -15.17
N GLN A 71 -6.48 31.71 -14.86
CA GLN A 71 -6.01 33.05 -15.23
C GLN A 71 -4.66 33.39 -14.60
N THR A 72 -4.47 33.10 -13.29
CA THR A 72 -3.18 33.38 -12.63
C THR A 72 -2.06 32.52 -13.23
N THR A 73 -2.39 31.29 -13.61
CA THR A 73 -1.45 30.37 -14.26
C THR A 73 -1.08 30.87 -15.66
N ASP A 74 -2.07 31.28 -16.45
CA ASP A 74 -1.87 31.83 -17.81
C ASP A 74 -1.09 33.15 -17.79
N GLU A 75 -1.37 34.02 -16.82
CA GLU A 75 -0.63 35.28 -16.61
C GLU A 75 0.82 35.02 -16.19
N TRP A 76 1.05 34.03 -15.33
CA TRP A 76 2.41 33.60 -14.95
C TRP A 76 3.19 33.04 -16.13
N TYR A 77 2.56 32.20 -16.97
CA TYR A 77 3.17 31.67 -18.18
C TYR A 77 3.49 32.75 -19.23
N LYS A 78 2.67 33.81 -19.30
CA LYS A 78 2.86 34.93 -20.26
C LYS A 78 3.79 36.04 -19.74
N ALA A 79 4.26 35.97 -18.50
CA ALA A 79 5.09 37.01 -17.93
C ALA A 79 6.48 37.08 -18.60
N ALA A 80 6.94 38.29 -18.96
CA ALA A 80 8.25 38.50 -19.59
C ALA A 80 9.45 38.05 -18.71
N ARG A 81 9.24 37.95 -17.38
CA ARG A 81 10.25 37.49 -16.41
C ARG A 81 10.60 36.01 -16.55
N THR A 82 9.66 35.17 -16.99
CA THR A 82 9.89 33.73 -17.17
C THR A 82 10.74 33.49 -18.42
N LYS A 83 10.45 34.18 -19.54
CA LYS A 83 11.26 34.14 -20.77
C LYS A 83 12.74 34.53 -20.56
N ASN A 84 12.99 35.72 -20.00
CA ASN A 84 14.35 36.19 -19.80
C ASN A 84 15.07 35.47 -18.63
N GLY A 85 14.31 34.93 -17.68
CA GLY A 85 14.86 34.21 -16.53
C GLY A 85 15.48 32.87 -16.90
N TYR A 86 14.86 32.13 -17.82
CA TYR A 86 15.43 30.87 -18.31
C TYR A 86 16.64 31.11 -19.22
N ALA A 87 16.55 32.02 -20.19
CA ALA A 87 17.67 32.31 -21.10
C ALA A 87 18.95 32.75 -20.38
N ASN A 88 18.86 33.68 -19.41
CA ASN A 88 20.01 34.17 -18.64
C ASN A 88 20.60 33.12 -17.68
N TYR A 89 19.82 32.12 -17.29
CA TYR A 89 20.27 31.04 -16.41
C TYR A 89 21.30 30.16 -17.10
N TRP A 90 21.01 29.77 -18.35
CA TRP A 90 21.85 28.87 -19.16
C TRP A 90 23.17 29.51 -19.59
N THR A 91 23.18 30.82 -19.84
CA THR A 91 24.40 31.55 -20.24
C THR A 91 25.44 31.65 -19.13
N SER A 92 25.06 31.47 -17.87
CA SER A 92 25.94 31.71 -16.72
C SER A 92 26.81 30.52 -16.29
N GLU A 93 26.50 29.28 -16.72
CA GLU A 93 27.19 28.07 -16.23
C GLU A 93 28.14 27.36 -17.23
N GLY A 94 28.25 27.84 -18.48
CA GLY A 94 29.38 27.51 -19.39
C GLY A 94 29.65 26.01 -19.65
N ARG A 95 28.63 25.14 -19.59
CA ARG A 95 28.82 23.67 -19.63
C ARG A 95 27.87 22.88 -20.53
N LEU A 96 27.07 23.55 -21.33
CA LEU A 96 26.37 22.93 -22.44
C LEU A 96 27.00 23.50 -23.71
N ASP A 97 27.42 22.62 -24.61
CA ASP A 97 27.88 23.03 -25.94
C ASP A 97 26.87 24.04 -26.54
N ASP A 98 27.36 24.98 -27.35
CA ASP A 98 26.57 26.05 -28.00
C ASP A 98 25.33 25.55 -28.78
N GLU A 99 25.14 24.23 -28.90
CA GLU A 99 24.01 23.55 -29.51
C GLU A 99 22.68 23.64 -28.75
N ILE A 100 22.66 23.82 -27.41
CA ILE A 100 21.37 24.00 -26.71
C ILE A 100 21.00 25.48 -26.71
N SER A 101 20.26 25.87 -27.75
CA SER A 101 19.78 27.25 -27.90
C SER A 101 18.95 27.71 -26.70
N ALA A 102 19.17 28.95 -26.27
CA ALA A 102 18.48 29.57 -25.14
C ALA A 102 16.95 29.63 -25.30
N ASP A 103 16.46 29.44 -26.52
CA ASP A 103 15.04 29.42 -26.90
C ASP A 103 14.44 28.00 -26.98
N ALA A 104 15.14 26.95 -26.52
CA ALA A 104 14.71 25.55 -26.66
C ALA A 104 13.33 25.23 -26.04
N PHE A 105 12.79 26.08 -25.15
CA PHE A 105 11.44 25.97 -24.60
C PHE A 105 10.41 26.93 -25.22
N ASP A 106 10.88 27.94 -25.96
CA ASP A 106 10.05 28.90 -26.69
C ASP A 106 9.78 28.42 -28.13
N VAL A 107 10.79 27.83 -28.77
CA VAL A 107 10.71 27.21 -30.09
C VAL A 107 10.88 25.71 -29.92
N ILE A 108 9.76 24.99 -29.91
CA ILE A 108 9.80 23.54 -29.74
C ILE A 108 10.46 22.90 -30.96
N GLY A 109 11.51 22.12 -30.72
CA GLY A 109 12.28 21.42 -31.74
C GLY A 109 13.04 20.21 -31.18
N GLU A 110 14.01 19.73 -31.96
CA GLU A 110 14.80 18.54 -31.65
C GLU A 110 15.49 18.60 -30.29
N HIS A 111 15.95 19.78 -29.88
CA HIS A 111 16.71 19.98 -28.64
C HIS A 111 15.84 20.19 -27.40
N THR A 112 14.52 20.39 -27.54
CA THR A 112 13.62 20.67 -26.40
C THR A 112 13.63 19.56 -25.34
N PRO A 113 13.57 18.25 -25.69
CA PRO A 113 13.67 17.18 -24.69
C PRO A 113 15.03 17.14 -23.99
N LEU A 114 16.12 17.46 -24.71
CA LEU A 114 17.47 17.50 -24.15
C LEU A 114 17.60 18.64 -23.13
N ALA A 115 17.09 19.84 -23.46
CA ALA A 115 17.02 20.97 -22.54
C ALA A 115 16.20 20.65 -21.29
N LEU A 116 15.05 19.97 -21.45
CA LEU A 116 14.22 19.53 -20.33
C LEU A 116 14.95 18.52 -19.42
N ARG A 117 15.68 17.58 -20.02
CA ARG A 117 16.52 16.61 -19.30
C ARG A 117 17.63 17.33 -18.54
N ALA A 118 18.34 18.27 -19.17
CA ALA A 118 19.39 19.05 -18.54
C ALA A 118 18.85 19.86 -17.35
N LEU A 119 17.69 20.51 -17.50
CA LEU A 119 17.05 21.26 -16.42
C LEU A 119 16.71 20.34 -15.23
N THR A 120 16.15 19.17 -15.53
CA THR A 120 15.78 18.20 -14.49
C THR A 120 17.02 17.66 -13.79
N ALA A 121 18.08 17.32 -14.53
CA ALA A 121 19.34 16.85 -13.99
C ALA A 121 20.01 17.90 -13.12
N TYR A 122 20.07 19.14 -13.59
CA TYR A 122 20.58 20.24 -12.80
C TYR A 122 19.82 20.40 -11.48
N LYS A 123 18.47 20.42 -11.51
CA LYS A 123 17.67 20.58 -10.29
C LYS A 123 17.86 19.41 -9.33
N CYS A 124 17.89 18.18 -9.81
CA CYS A 124 17.90 16.98 -8.95
C CYS A 124 19.30 16.48 -8.57
N GLU A 125 20.32 16.71 -9.38
CA GLU A 125 21.69 16.24 -9.13
C GLU A 125 22.59 17.36 -8.63
N HIS A 126 22.54 18.54 -9.27
CA HIS A 126 23.41 19.66 -8.87
C HIS A 126 22.87 20.42 -7.67
N LEU A 127 21.56 20.70 -7.64
CA LEU A 127 20.91 21.37 -6.50
C LEU A 127 20.34 20.39 -5.46
N GLU A 128 20.64 19.09 -5.59
CA GLU A 128 20.24 18.02 -4.66
C GLU A 128 18.74 18.02 -4.32
N ARG A 129 17.88 18.43 -5.26
CA ARG A 129 16.42 18.42 -5.02
C ARG A 129 15.85 17.02 -5.11
N SER A 130 14.83 16.76 -4.29
CA SER A 130 14.14 15.46 -4.24
C SER A 130 13.44 15.13 -5.55
N PHE A 131 13.08 13.85 -5.73
CA PHE A 131 12.32 13.38 -6.89
C PHE A 131 10.99 14.12 -7.10
N ALA A 132 10.36 14.62 -6.03
CA ALA A 132 9.17 15.46 -6.13
C ALA A 132 9.39 16.70 -7.00
N SER A 133 10.63 17.23 -7.04
CA SER A 133 10.98 18.35 -7.94
C SER A 133 11.01 17.90 -9.40
N ALA A 134 11.56 16.72 -9.71
CA ALA A 134 11.52 16.16 -11.07
C ALA A 134 10.08 15.88 -11.52
N GLU A 135 9.23 15.33 -10.65
CA GLU A 135 7.81 15.09 -10.91
C GLU A 135 7.04 16.40 -11.16
N GLY A 136 7.33 17.43 -10.34
CA GLY A 136 6.80 18.77 -10.53
C GLY A 136 7.22 19.40 -11.86
N ILE A 137 8.51 19.34 -12.21
CA ILE A 137 9.04 19.82 -13.50
C ILE A 137 8.35 19.10 -14.65
N ARG A 138 8.33 17.76 -14.65
CA ARG A 138 7.68 16.96 -15.70
C ARG A 138 6.21 17.33 -15.86
N SER A 139 5.47 17.46 -14.75
CA SER A 139 4.04 17.79 -14.79
C SER A 139 3.77 19.21 -15.28
N ALA A 140 4.57 20.18 -14.82
CA ALA A 140 4.45 21.58 -15.24
C ALA A 140 4.81 21.77 -16.72
N PHE A 141 5.88 21.13 -17.21
CA PHE A 141 6.25 21.19 -18.62
C PHE A 141 5.29 20.41 -19.51
N LYS A 142 4.72 19.30 -19.02
CA LYS A 142 3.66 18.59 -19.74
C LYS A 142 2.48 19.52 -20.00
N ASP A 143 1.96 20.18 -18.96
CA ASP A 143 0.83 21.12 -19.06
C ASP A 143 1.19 22.37 -19.89
N TYR A 144 2.40 22.90 -19.71
CA TYR A 144 2.91 24.03 -20.51
C TYR A 144 2.92 23.72 -22.01
N PHE A 145 3.52 22.60 -22.42
CA PHE A 145 3.59 22.23 -23.83
C PHE A 145 2.19 21.95 -24.41
N GLU A 146 1.30 21.34 -23.64
CA GLU A 146 -0.09 21.09 -24.06
C GLU A 146 -0.88 22.38 -24.27
N ARG A 147 -0.80 23.34 -23.33
CA ARG A 147 -1.62 24.55 -23.35
C ARG A 147 -1.04 25.70 -24.16
N VAL A 148 0.26 25.94 -24.02
CA VAL A 148 0.94 27.10 -24.62
C VAL A 148 1.40 26.79 -26.03
N CYS A 149 1.94 25.60 -26.24
CA CYS A 149 2.55 25.22 -27.52
C CYS A 149 1.64 24.32 -28.38
N GLY A 150 0.49 23.90 -27.85
CA GLY A 150 -0.46 23.04 -28.58
C GLY A 150 0.05 21.61 -28.82
N CYS A 151 1.08 21.17 -28.09
CA CYS A 151 1.64 19.83 -28.18
C CYS A 151 0.68 18.81 -27.57
N GLN A 152 0.01 18.01 -28.39
CA GLN A 152 -0.90 16.96 -27.93
C GLN A 152 -0.32 15.56 -28.08
N GLY A 153 -0.72 14.66 -27.17
CA GLY A 153 -0.45 13.23 -27.25
C GLY A 153 0.71 12.74 -26.36
N ASP A 154 0.70 11.44 -26.09
CA ASP A 154 1.68 10.76 -25.23
C ASP A 154 2.88 10.22 -26.04
N PHE A 155 3.40 11.00 -26.99
CA PHE A 155 4.53 10.64 -27.85
C PHE A 155 5.39 11.87 -28.18
N TRP A 156 6.58 11.66 -28.73
CA TRP A 156 7.44 12.70 -29.30
C TRP A 156 8.15 12.12 -30.53
N LYS A 157 7.92 12.67 -31.73
CA LYS A 157 8.53 12.18 -32.98
C LYS A 157 8.63 13.27 -34.04
N TYR A 158 9.62 13.15 -34.92
CA TYR A 158 9.70 13.97 -36.12
C TYR A 158 8.71 13.45 -37.18
N ASN A 159 7.87 14.32 -37.72
CA ASN A 159 7.01 14.00 -38.84
C ASN A 159 7.69 14.46 -40.15
N SER A 160 8.13 13.49 -40.94
CA SER A 160 8.81 13.72 -42.23
C SER A 160 7.92 14.39 -43.28
N HIS A 161 6.59 14.30 -43.18
CA HIS A 161 5.68 14.94 -44.12
C HIS A 161 5.47 16.42 -43.82
N THR A 162 5.34 16.77 -42.55
CA THR A 162 5.14 18.16 -42.11
C THR A 162 6.45 18.89 -41.84
N GLN A 163 7.58 18.16 -41.83
CA GLN A 163 8.91 18.64 -41.45
C GLN A 163 8.89 19.34 -40.08
N LYS A 164 8.09 18.79 -39.16
CA LYS A 164 7.88 19.33 -37.81
C LYS A 164 7.91 18.22 -36.79
N TRP A 165 8.36 18.57 -35.59
CA TRP A 165 8.22 17.70 -34.44
C TRP A 165 6.78 17.71 -33.93
N GLU A 166 6.25 16.53 -33.65
CA GLU A 166 4.89 16.31 -33.18
C GLU A 166 4.89 15.53 -31.86
N GLY A 167 3.91 15.86 -31.01
CA GLY A 167 3.76 15.27 -29.69
C GLY A 167 4.24 16.20 -28.58
N ASN A 168 4.37 15.67 -27.35
CA ASN A 168 4.83 16.42 -26.18
C ASN A 168 6.26 15.98 -25.77
N PRO A 169 7.25 16.89 -25.70
CA PRO A 169 8.64 16.58 -25.40
C PRO A 169 8.88 15.76 -24.12
N VAL A 170 7.99 15.83 -23.12
CA VAL A 170 8.07 15.02 -21.89
C VAL A 170 7.96 13.50 -22.13
N PHE A 171 7.57 13.07 -23.33
CA PHE A 171 7.45 11.66 -23.71
C PHE A 171 8.59 11.16 -24.59
N GLU A 172 9.61 11.98 -24.86
CA GLU A 172 10.84 11.54 -25.51
C GLU A 172 11.52 10.43 -24.68
N SER A 173 12.13 9.45 -25.37
CA SER A 173 12.60 8.21 -24.76
C SER A 173 13.78 8.42 -23.81
N GLY A 174 14.72 9.31 -24.15
CA GLY A 174 15.86 9.71 -23.33
C GLY A 174 15.43 10.42 -22.03
N PHE A 175 14.54 11.40 -22.11
CA PHE A 175 13.97 12.08 -20.95
C PHE A 175 13.18 11.11 -20.08
N LYS A 176 12.33 10.26 -20.67
CA LYS A 176 11.57 9.23 -19.94
C LYS A 176 12.48 8.26 -19.19
N THR A 177 13.52 7.77 -19.86
CA THR A 177 14.50 6.84 -19.25
C THR A 177 15.22 7.50 -18.07
N TYR A 178 15.64 8.77 -18.23
CA TYR A 178 16.25 9.55 -17.17
C TYR A 178 15.29 9.80 -15.99
N TYR A 179 14.04 10.17 -16.27
CA TYR A 179 13.02 10.35 -15.24
C TYR A 179 12.76 9.06 -14.44
N GLU A 180 12.65 7.92 -15.11
CA GLU A 180 12.49 6.61 -14.43
C GLU A 180 13.75 6.23 -13.63
N SER A 181 14.95 6.61 -14.06
CA SER A 181 16.17 6.40 -13.27
C SER A 181 16.16 7.21 -11.97
N LEU A 182 15.73 8.48 -12.02
CA LEU A 182 15.54 9.31 -10.83
C LEU A 182 14.49 8.73 -9.88
N LYS A 183 13.38 8.22 -10.42
CA LYS A 183 12.33 7.54 -9.66
C LYS A 183 12.87 6.29 -8.98
N ASN A 184 13.60 5.46 -9.70
CA ASN A 184 14.21 4.24 -9.17
C ASN A 184 15.27 4.56 -8.10
N ARG A 185 16.11 5.57 -8.32
CA ARG A 185 17.05 6.07 -7.32
C ARG A 185 16.31 6.52 -6.06
N HIS A 186 15.27 7.34 -6.19
CA HIS A 186 14.45 7.77 -5.06
C HIS A 186 13.78 6.62 -4.34
N ASN A 187 13.30 5.60 -5.05
CA ASN A 187 12.73 4.40 -4.43
C ASN A 187 13.78 3.56 -3.69
N ARG A 188 15.06 3.59 -4.11
CA ARG A 188 16.17 2.88 -3.45
C ARG A 188 16.75 3.65 -2.27
N THR A 189 16.94 4.96 -2.41
CA THR A 189 17.61 5.81 -1.40
C THR A 189 16.64 6.52 -0.47
N GLY A 190 15.37 6.65 -0.87
CA GLY A 190 14.35 7.20 -0.01
C GLY A 190 14.18 6.31 1.21
N THR A 191 14.29 6.89 2.41
CA THR A 191 13.76 6.27 3.62
C THR A 191 12.35 5.82 3.28
N ALA A 192 12.06 4.52 3.42
CA ALA A 192 10.79 3.93 2.98
C ALA A 192 9.64 4.89 3.30
N THR A 193 9.03 5.45 2.26
CA THR A 193 7.94 6.43 2.43
C THR A 193 6.75 5.79 3.12
N GLN A 194 6.68 4.47 3.07
CA GLN A 194 5.73 3.69 3.82
C GLN A 194 6.08 3.71 5.31
N ALA A 195 5.07 4.06 6.13
CA ALA A 195 5.16 3.96 7.57
C ALA A 195 5.56 2.54 7.99
N LEU A 196 6.56 2.42 8.86
CA LEU A 196 6.88 1.15 9.50
C LEU A 196 5.63 0.66 10.27
N PRO A 197 5.31 -0.64 10.23
CA PRO A 197 4.31 -1.20 11.12
C PRO A 197 4.84 -1.16 12.55
N MET A 198 4.05 -0.60 13.46
CA MET A 198 4.34 -0.65 14.88
C MET A 198 3.72 -1.93 15.45
N LEU A 199 4.56 -2.92 15.74
CA LEU A 199 4.15 -4.24 16.23
C LEU A 199 3.96 -4.23 17.76
N PRO A 200 3.34 -5.26 18.35
CA PRO A 200 3.20 -5.36 19.81
C PRO A 200 4.54 -5.22 20.53
N VAL A 201 5.63 -5.78 20.01
CA VAL A 201 6.96 -5.63 20.63
C VAL A 201 7.43 -4.18 20.67
N ASP A 202 7.17 -3.39 19.63
CA ASP A 202 7.49 -1.96 19.60
C ASP A 202 6.64 -1.20 20.64
N LEU A 203 5.33 -1.51 20.70
CA LEU A 203 4.44 -0.95 21.71
C LEU A 203 4.85 -1.33 23.13
N LYS A 204 5.32 -2.56 23.36
CA LYS A 204 5.80 -3.01 24.67
C LYS A 204 6.98 -2.16 25.15
N VAL A 205 7.95 -1.91 24.28
CA VAL A 205 9.09 -1.01 24.57
C VAL A 205 8.57 0.39 24.93
N ILE A 206 7.67 0.95 24.13
CA ILE A 206 7.11 2.29 24.37
C ILE A 206 6.32 2.34 25.69
N MET A 207 5.42 1.38 25.95
CA MET A 207 4.60 1.37 27.16
C MET A 207 5.47 1.23 28.41
N THR A 208 6.50 0.38 28.35
CA THR A 208 7.45 0.17 29.45
C THR A 208 8.24 1.44 29.74
N TYR A 209 8.74 2.11 28.69
CA TYR A 209 9.42 3.40 28.83
C TYR A 209 8.49 4.48 29.42
N LEU A 210 7.24 4.56 28.96
CA LEU A 210 6.28 5.52 29.51
C LEU A 210 6.01 5.24 31.00
N ASP A 211 6.02 3.99 31.44
CA ASP A 211 5.86 3.64 32.86
C ASP A 211 7.13 3.82 33.71
N SER A 212 8.30 3.99 33.08
CA SER A 212 9.55 4.18 33.81
C SER A 212 9.67 5.57 34.43
N ASP A 213 10.62 5.73 35.35
CA ASP A 213 10.94 7.02 35.96
C ASP A 213 11.46 8.03 34.92
N GLU A 214 12.20 7.57 33.91
CA GLU A 214 12.65 8.40 32.79
C GLU A 214 11.45 8.90 31.98
N GLY A 215 10.48 8.03 31.68
CA GLY A 215 9.23 8.41 31.03
C GLY A 215 8.42 9.40 31.86
N ALA A 216 8.36 9.21 33.18
CA ALA A 216 7.68 10.11 34.11
C ALA A 216 8.31 11.51 34.17
N LYS A 217 9.64 11.60 34.06
CA LYS A 217 10.37 12.87 33.96
C LYS A 217 10.19 13.54 32.61
N ALA A 218 10.09 12.75 31.53
CA ALA A 218 10.01 13.24 30.17
C ALA A 218 8.59 13.66 29.74
N PHE A 219 7.55 13.06 30.32
CA PHE A 219 6.16 13.26 29.92
C PHE A 219 5.23 13.36 31.13
N THR A 220 4.26 14.28 31.05
CA THR A 220 3.21 14.41 32.07
C THR A 220 2.35 13.14 32.15
N VAL A 221 1.72 12.88 33.31
CA VAL A 221 0.76 11.77 33.47
C VAL A 221 -0.33 11.82 32.39
N THR A 222 -0.83 13.01 32.06
CA THR A 222 -1.80 13.23 30.99
C THR A 222 -1.27 12.76 29.63
N GLN A 223 -0.08 13.20 29.22
CA GLN A 223 0.51 12.79 27.93
C GLN A 223 0.72 11.28 27.85
N ARG A 224 1.19 10.66 28.94
CA ARG A 224 1.43 9.21 29.00
C ARG A 224 0.13 8.42 28.86
N LEU A 225 -0.88 8.72 29.68
CA LEU A 225 -2.17 8.04 29.61
C LEU A 225 -2.88 8.28 28.28
N TYR A 226 -2.82 9.51 27.75
CA TYR A 226 -3.34 9.86 26.43
C TYR A 226 -2.70 9.00 25.35
N PHE A 227 -1.35 8.95 25.30
CA PHE A 227 -0.63 8.21 24.28
C PHE A 227 -0.96 6.72 24.33
N LYS A 228 -0.95 6.11 25.52
CA LYS A 228 -1.26 4.69 25.71
C LYS A 228 -2.66 4.34 25.20
N ALA A 229 -3.66 5.13 25.60
CA ALA A 229 -5.04 4.93 25.15
C ALA A 229 -5.18 5.14 23.64
N PHE A 230 -4.57 6.19 23.08
CA PHE A 230 -4.65 6.48 21.65
C PHE A 230 -3.97 5.37 20.82
N ALA A 231 -2.74 5.02 21.15
CA ALA A 231 -1.94 4.03 20.43
C ALA A 231 -2.59 2.64 20.44
N SER A 232 -3.02 2.17 21.62
CA SER A 232 -3.72 0.88 21.74
C SER A 232 -5.07 0.89 21.00
N THR A 233 -5.84 1.98 21.08
CA THR A 233 -7.11 2.09 20.32
C THR A 233 -6.88 2.07 18.82
N ALA A 234 -5.92 2.86 18.31
CA ALA A 234 -5.56 2.88 16.90
C ALA A 234 -5.06 1.51 16.41
N PHE A 235 -4.27 0.82 17.24
CA PHE A 235 -3.75 -0.51 16.95
C PHE A 235 -4.85 -1.58 16.95
N THR A 236 -5.80 -1.52 17.88
CA THR A 236 -6.88 -2.51 17.95
C THR A 236 -7.93 -2.29 16.86
N LEU A 237 -8.31 -1.04 16.58
CA LEU A 237 -9.38 -0.71 15.63
C LEU A 237 -8.89 -0.54 14.19
N TRP A 238 -7.58 -0.47 13.96
CA TRP A 238 -6.96 -0.19 12.65
C TRP A 238 -7.41 1.13 12.03
N THR A 239 -7.71 2.09 12.89
CA THR A 239 -8.11 3.42 12.47
C THR A 239 -6.91 4.19 11.97
N ARG A 240 -7.17 5.11 11.04
CA ARG A 240 -6.24 6.21 10.81
C ARG A 240 -6.34 7.19 11.97
N ASN A 241 -5.28 7.95 12.23
CA ASN A 241 -5.30 8.93 13.31
C ASN A 241 -6.42 9.98 13.14
N ASP A 242 -6.72 10.40 11.91
CA ASP A 242 -7.85 11.31 11.62
C ASP A 242 -9.21 10.69 11.96
N GLU A 243 -9.39 9.38 11.76
CA GLU A 243 -10.63 8.68 12.14
C GLU A 243 -10.78 8.58 13.66
N LEU A 244 -9.66 8.52 14.40
CA LEU A 244 -9.64 8.41 15.86
C LEU A 244 -9.79 9.76 16.57
N MET A 245 -9.30 10.85 15.97
CA MET A 245 -9.39 12.21 16.52
C MET A 245 -10.84 12.69 16.67
N ASP A 246 -11.73 12.24 15.81
CA ASP A 246 -13.17 12.56 15.86
C ASP A 246 -13.99 11.59 16.73
N LEU A 247 -13.34 10.65 17.44
CA LEU A 247 -14.03 9.71 18.30
C LEU A 247 -14.67 10.42 19.49
N ARG A 248 -15.99 10.30 19.63
CA ARG A 248 -16.77 10.86 20.75
C ARG A 248 -17.23 9.78 21.70
N SER A 249 -17.28 10.12 22.98
CA SER A 249 -17.91 9.26 23.99
C SER A 249 -19.40 9.12 23.65
N LYS A 250 -20.00 7.97 23.93
CA LYS A 250 -21.45 7.80 23.89
C LYS A 250 -21.92 7.41 25.27
N THR A 251 -22.87 8.16 25.82
CA THR A 251 -23.46 7.89 27.13
C THR A 251 -24.19 6.55 27.12
N GLY A 252 -23.98 5.73 28.16
CA GLY A 252 -24.70 4.47 28.37
C GLY A 252 -24.20 3.27 27.57
N ILE A 253 -23.21 3.45 26.69
CA ILE A 253 -22.59 2.34 25.97
C ILE A 253 -21.32 1.93 26.74
N PRO A 254 -21.13 0.63 27.04
CA PRO A 254 -19.91 0.19 27.69
C PRO A 254 -18.72 0.45 26.76
N TYR A 255 -17.62 0.89 27.34
CA TYR A 255 -16.40 1.39 26.68
C TYR A 255 -15.68 0.38 25.77
N HIS A 256 -16.16 -0.86 25.70
CA HIS A 256 -15.72 -1.85 24.73
C HIS A 256 -16.43 -1.75 23.38
N GLU A 257 -17.50 -0.96 23.24
CA GLU A 257 -18.19 -0.79 21.96
C GLU A 257 -17.81 0.54 21.29
N PHE A 258 -17.03 0.46 20.20
CA PHE A 258 -16.65 1.61 19.39
C PHE A 258 -17.54 1.72 18.15
N SER A 259 -18.07 2.91 17.90
CA SER A 259 -18.79 3.22 16.66
C SER A 259 -18.00 4.27 15.87
N LEU A 260 -17.41 3.87 14.74
CA LEU A 260 -16.73 4.82 13.86
C LEU A 260 -17.74 5.49 12.93
N ILE A 261 -17.78 6.82 12.91
CA ILE A 261 -18.77 7.62 12.15
C ILE A 261 -18.42 7.67 10.65
N SER A 262 -17.13 7.58 10.31
CA SER A 262 -16.61 7.84 8.97
C SER A 262 -15.57 6.81 8.53
N VAL A 263 -15.95 5.54 8.42
CA VAL A 263 -15.14 4.57 7.67
C VAL A 263 -15.50 4.72 6.20
N LYS A 264 -14.59 5.27 5.39
CA LYS A 264 -14.78 5.68 3.97
C LYS A 264 -15.50 4.68 3.05
N LEU A 265 -15.66 3.41 3.43
CA LEU A 265 -16.06 2.32 2.54
C LEU A 265 -17.20 1.44 3.06
N ILE A 266 -17.71 1.65 4.28
CA ILE A 266 -18.83 0.87 4.82
C ILE A 266 -20.04 1.78 4.99
N LYS A 267 -21.13 1.47 4.28
CA LYS A 267 -22.40 2.23 4.34
C LYS A 267 -23.06 2.16 5.72
N THR A 268 -22.82 1.08 6.47
CA THR A 268 -23.27 0.90 7.85
C THR A 268 -22.13 1.24 8.81
N ARG A 269 -22.43 1.90 9.93
CA ARG A 269 -21.42 2.22 10.96
C ARG A 269 -20.99 0.91 11.64
N PRO A 270 -19.75 0.43 11.43
CA PRO A 270 -19.30 -0.77 12.12
C PRO A 270 -19.25 -0.51 13.62
N LYS A 271 -19.74 -1.49 14.38
CA LYS A 271 -19.62 -1.55 15.83
C LYS A 271 -18.51 -2.54 16.16
N TYR A 272 -17.47 -2.08 16.82
CA TYR A 272 -16.34 -2.91 17.24
C TYR A 272 -16.48 -3.23 18.71
N MET A 273 -16.43 -4.52 19.05
CA MET A 273 -16.44 -5.00 20.42
C MET A 273 -15.00 -5.37 20.82
N VAL A 274 -14.41 -4.60 21.71
CA VAL A 274 -13.02 -4.76 22.16
C VAL A 274 -13.00 -5.40 23.54
N GLN A 275 -12.52 -6.63 23.62
CA GLN A 275 -12.38 -7.35 24.88
C GLN A 275 -11.09 -6.97 25.59
N LEU A 276 -11.08 -7.18 26.91
CA LEU A 276 -9.88 -7.08 27.74
C LEU A 276 -8.82 -8.09 27.26
N ASP A 277 -7.62 -7.61 26.94
CA ASP A 277 -6.50 -8.47 26.52
C ASP A 277 -5.44 -8.55 27.62
N LYS A 278 -5.59 -9.52 28.52
CA LYS A 278 -4.66 -9.70 29.65
C LYS A 278 -3.29 -10.23 29.23
N LEU A 279 -3.20 -10.89 28.07
CA LEU A 279 -1.97 -11.53 27.61
C LEU A 279 -1.04 -10.52 26.93
N HIS A 280 -1.62 -9.49 26.32
CA HIS A 280 -0.87 -8.45 25.62
C HIS A 280 -1.22 -7.06 26.16
N PRO A 281 -0.77 -6.73 27.40
CA PRO A 281 -1.09 -5.44 28.04
C PRO A 281 -0.63 -4.24 27.22
N GLU A 282 0.38 -4.38 26.37
CA GLU A 282 0.87 -3.33 25.48
C GLU A 282 -0.12 -2.92 24.37
N ILE A 283 -1.03 -3.81 23.98
CA ILE A 283 -2.09 -3.55 22.98
C ILE A 283 -3.50 -3.63 23.59
N ASP A 284 -3.61 -3.71 24.91
CA ASP A 284 -4.88 -3.79 25.63
C ASP A 284 -5.60 -2.44 25.66
N CYS A 285 -6.30 -2.15 24.55
CA CYS A 285 -7.12 -0.95 24.38
C CYS A 285 -8.12 -0.75 25.54
N TYR A 286 -8.71 -1.83 26.07
CA TYR A 286 -9.71 -1.72 27.12
C TYR A 286 -9.16 -1.09 28.40
N THR A 287 -8.02 -1.59 28.88
CA THR A 287 -7.40 -1.08 30.12
C THR A 287 -6.88 0.33 29.95
N HIS A 288 -6.19 0.62 28.83
CA HIS A 288 -5.62 1.95 28.60
C HIS A 288 -6.69 3.02 28.41
N VAL A 289 -7.76 2.75 27.65
CA VAL A 289 -8.88 3.69 27.48
C VAL A 289 -9.61 3.91 28.79
N LYS A 290 -9.79 2.87 29.61
CA LYS A 290 -10.40 3.00 30.94
C LYS A 290 -9.57 3.89 31.85
N ALA A 291 -8.24 3.69 31.91
CA ALA A 291 -7.34 4.52 32.71
C ALA A 291 -7.34 5.98 32.24
N TRP A 292 -7.29 6.20 30.93
CA TRP A 292 -7.38 7.53 30.33
C TRP A 292 -8.70 8.23 30.65
N LYS A 293 -9.83 7.51 30.54
CA LYS A 293 -11.15 8.05 30.88
C LYS A 293 -11.23 8.50 32.35
N VAL A 294 -10.79 7.67 33.28
CA VAL A 294 -10.78 8.01 34.72
C VAL A 294 -9.96 9.28 34.96
N HIS A 295 -8.79 9.39 34.31
CA HIS A 295 -7.97 10.60 34.39
C HIS A 295 -8.68 11.83 33.81
N MET A 296 -9.32 11.72 32.64
CA MET A 296 -10.09 12.82 32.04
C MET A 296 -11.27 13.26 32.89
N GLU A 297 -12.05 12.33 33.45
CA GLU A 297 -13.19 12.64 34.31
C GLU A 297 -12.74 13.33 35.60
N GLY A 298 -11.56 12.97 36.12
CA GLY A 298 -10.90 13.69 37.21
C GLY A 298 -10.52 15.12 36.84
N LEU A 299 -9.94 15.34 35.64
CA LEU A 299 -9.60 16.68 35.14
C LEU A 299 -10.84 17.55 34.87
N LEU A 300 -11.94 16.95 34.41
CA LEU A 300 -13.21 17.63 34.12
C LEU A 300 -14.08 17.87 35.36
N ALA A 301 -13.82 17.16 36.47
CA ALA A 301 -14.70 17.07 37.64
C ALA A 301 -16.15 16.66 37.28
N ARG A 302 -16.34 15.94 36.18
CA ARG A 302 -17.63 15.38 35.73
C ARG A 302 -17.41 14.16 34.84
N SER A 303 -18.43 13.33 34.71
CA SER A 303 -18.42 12.23 33.74
C SER A 303 -18.41 12.74 32.29
N LEU A 304 -17.86 11.94 31.38
CA LEU A 304 -17.88 12.22 29.94
C LEU A 304 -19.30 12.09 29.38
N THR A 305 -19.72 13.10 28.63
CA THR A 305 -21.01 13.18 27.92
C THR A 305 -20.86 12.72 26.47
N GLY A 306 -21.99 12.53 25.77
CA GLY A 306 -22.03 12.08 24.38
C GLY A 306 -21.36 13.02 23.36
N ASN A 307 -21.15 14.27 23.76
CA ASN A 307 -20.54 15.30 22.92
C ASN A 307 -19.04 15.45 23.17
N ASP A 308 -18.50 14.88 24.24
CA ASP A 308 -17.08 14.99 24.55
C ASP A 308 -16.25 14.09 23.63
N PHE A 309 -15.13 14.63 23.15
CA PHE A 309 -14.13 13.83 22.44
C PHE A 309 -13.45 12.85 23.41
N VAL A 310 -13.24 11.61 22.97
CA VAL A 310 -12.45 10.62 23.71
C VAL A 310 -10.97 11.04 23.72
N PHE A 311 -10.52 11.65 22.63
CA PHE A 311 -9.16 12.16 22.46
C PHE A 311 -9.18 13.68 22.16
N PRO A 312 -9.49 14.50 23.18
CA PRO A 312 -9.51 15.96 23.04
C PRO A 312 -8.11 16.52 22.78
N ALA A 313 -8.05 17.74 22.24
CA ALA A 313 -6.82 18.42 21.87
C ALA A 313 -5.83 18.50 23.04
N LEU A 314 -4.61 18.06 22.79
CA LEU A 314 -3.52 18.06 23.76
C LEU A 314 -2.47 19.10 23.40
N ALA A 315 -2.22 20.04 24.30
CA ALA A 315 -1.13 21.00 24.17
C ALA A 315 0.23 20.32 24.42
N SER A 316 1.33 20.92 23.92
CA SER A 316 2.69 20.44 24.19
C SER A 316 3.04 20.42 25.69
N THR A 317 2.38 21.26 26.49
CA THR A 317 2.49 21.29 27.96
C THR A 317 1.78 20.13 28.67
N GLY A 318 1.04 19.29 27.94
CA GLY A 318 0.20 18.24 28.50
C GLY A 318 -1.17 18.72 29.02
N GLN A 319 -1.51 20.00 28.81
CA GLN A 319 -2.85 20.50 29.11
C GLN A 319 -3.87 20.03 28.07
N VAL A 320 -5.02 19.57 28.55
CA VAL A 320 -6.15 19.12 27.72
C VAL A 320 -7.07 20.29 27.41
N LYS A 321 -7.39 20.48 26.13
CA LYS A 321 -8.39 21.42 25.64
C LYS A 321 -9.67 20.67 25.30
N PHE A 322 -10.61 20.68 26.23
CA PHE A 322 -11.91 20.05 26.03
C PHE A 322 -12.72 20.78 24.96
N GLY A 323 -13.50 20.03 24.17
CA GLY A 323 -14.34 20.57 23.10
C GLY A 323 -13.66 20.69 21.73
N GLU A 324 -12.34 20.52 21.66
CA GLU A 324 -11.58 20.50 20.40
C GLU A 324 -11.00 19.09 20.16
N PRO A 325 -11.01 18.55 18.93
CA PRO A 325 -10.32 17.31 18.61
C PRO A 325 -8.81 17.55 18.51
N THR A 326 -8.00 16.54 18.86
CA THR A 326 -6.55 16.61 18.64
C THR A 326 -6.23 16.80 17.16
N SER A 327 -5.29 17.70 16.85
CA SER A 327 -4.79 17.87 15.49
C SER A 327 -3.81 16.77 15.09
N ARG A 328 -3.78 16.41 13.80
CA ARG A 328 -2.85 15.42 13.27
C ARG A 328 -1.40 15.73 13.63
N SER A 329 -0.98 16.99 13.43
CA SER A 329 0.38 17.44 13.70
C SER A 329 0.74 17.35 15.18
N ALA A 330 -0.18 17.72 16.09
CA ALA A 330 0.09 17.63 17.54
C ALA A 330 0.33 16.18 17.98
N PHE A 331 -0.47 15.23 17.46
CA PHE A 331 -0.24 13.82 17.74
C PHE A 331 1.04 13.29 17.10
N GLU A 332 1.35 13.67 15.85
CA GLU A 332 2.59 13.26 15.18
C GLU A 332 3.83 13.74 15.94
N THR A 333 3.82 14.97 16.49
CA THR A 333 4.88 15.46 17.36
C THR A 333 5.01 14.60 18.60
N LEU A 334 3.90 14.33 19.31
CA LEU A 334 3.94 13.47 20.50
C LEU A 334 4.45 12.06 20.17
N LEU A 335 4.02 11.48 19.05
CA LEU A 335 4.48 10.17 18.59
C LEU A 335 5.98 10.15 18.34
N ASN A 336 6.52 11.16 17.65
CA ASN A 336 7.95 11.25 17.37
C ASN A 336 8.75 11.38 18.66
N ASP A 337 8.32 12.26 19.58
CA ASP A 337 9.00 12.47 20.87
C ASP A 337 9.05 11.19 21.71
N VAL A 338 7.93 10.45 21.77
CA VAL A 338 7.84 9.20 22.51
C VAL A 338 8.72 8.12 21.88
N VAL A 339 8.67 7.96 20.56
CA VAL A 339 9.45 6.94 19.82
C VAL A 339 10.95 7.21 19.92
N GLU A 340 11.36 8.46 19.81
CA GLU A 340 12.78 8.87 19.92
C GLU A 340 13.30 8.57 21.33
N LYS A 341 12.58 9.01 22.38
CA LYS A 341 13.03 8.83 23.76
C LYS A 341 12.93 7.39 24.26
N SER A 342 12.03 6.58 23.72
CA SER A 342 11.91 5.16 24.07
C SER A 342 12.87 4.26 23.30
N ASP A 343 13.61 4.81 22.32
CA ASP A 343 14.47 4.07 21.39
C ASP A 343 13.73 2.89 20.70
N ALA A 344 12.44 3.06 20.39
CA ALA A 344 11.63 1.97 19.82
C ALA A 344 12.09 1.58 18.41
N LEU A 345 12.75 2.50 17.69
CA LEU A 345 13.30 2.29 16.36
C LEU A 345 14.73 1.74 16.35
N HIS A 346 15.28 1.33 17.50
CA HIS A 346 16.64 0.81 17.58
C HIS A 346 16.91 -0.28 16.52
N GLY A 347 17.87 0.00 15.63
CA GLY A 347 18.30 -0.90 14.54
C GLY A 347 17.35 -1.00 13.34
N ARG A 348 16.28 -0.18 13.25
CA ARG A 348 15.34 -0.19 12.12
C ARG A 348 15.47 1.07 11.27
N ASN A 349 15.60 0.89 9.96
CA ASN A 349 15.59 1.99 9.01
C ASN A 349 14.15 2.37 8.64
N GLY A 350 13.68 3.51 9.14
CA GLY A 350 12.37 4.04 8.78
C GLY A 350 11.81 4.96 9.85
N LYS A 351 10.50 5.22 9.76
CA LYS A 351 9.78 6.03 10.76
C LYS A 351 8.39 5.48 11.02
N PHE A 352 7.95 5.61 12.27
CA PHE A 352 6.54 5.50 12.59
C PHE A 352 5.82 6.79 12.18
N THR A 353 4.62 6.65 11.63
CA THR A 353 3.76 7.78 11.25
C THR A 353 2.34 7.45 11.66
N THR A 354 1.38 8.32 11.35
CA THR A 354 -0.05 8.08 11.62
C THR A 354 -0.63 6.76 11.12
N HIS A 355 0.03 6.08 10.18
CA HIS A 355 -0.41 4.79 9.63
C HIS A 355 0.24 3.56 10.29
N CYS A 356 1.19 3.74 11.22
CA CYS A 356 1.95 2.64 11.81
C CYS A 356 1.07 1.67 12.61
N PHE A 357 0.11 2.18 13.39
CA PHE A 357 -0.79 1.37 14.22
C PHE A 357 -1.74 0.52 13.38
N ARG A 358 -2.36 1.13 12.36
CA ARG A 358 -3.22 0.43 11.41
C ARG A 358 -2.48 -0.70 10.70
N ARG A 359 -1.26 -0.43 10.25
CA ARG A 359 -0.44 -1.42 9.56
C ARG A 359 0.00 -2.54 10.51
N GLY A 360 0.54 -2.16 11.67
CA GLY A 360 1.00 -3.10 12.68
C GLY A 360 -0.11 -3.98 13.23
N GLY A 361 -1.29 -3.43 13.52
CA GLY A 361 -2.46 -4.19 13.96
C GLY A 361 -2.95 -5.18 12.91
N ALA A 362 -3.03 -4.75 11.64
CA ALA A 362 -3.45 -5.61 10.53
C ALA A 362 -2.46 -6.76 10.31
N GLN A 363 -1.15 -6.46 10.29
CA GLN A 363 -0.11 -7.47 10.13
C GLN A 363 -0.06 -8.42 11.33
N TYR A 364 -0.15 -7.91 12.56
CA TYR A 364 -0.19 -8.73 13.77
C TYR A 364 -1.35 -9.72 13.74
N ARG A 365 -2.59 -9.27 13.53
CA ARG A 365 -3.73 -10.21 13.46
C ARG A 365 -3.65 -11.17 12.28
N PHE A 366 -3.01 -10.79 11.17
CA PHE A 366 -2.88 -11.69 10.02
C PHE A 366 -1.76 -12.73 10.19
N LEU A 367 -0.61 -12.34 10.74
CA LEU A 367 0.63 -13.13 10.71
C LEU A 367 1.02 -13.72 12.08
N TRP A 368 0.89 -12.94 13.16
CA TRP A 368 1.59 -13.20 14.43
C TRP A 368 0.70 -13.38 15.65
N ALA A 369 -0.57 -12.99 15.60
CA ALA A 369 -1.49 -13.20 16.71
C ALA A 369 -1.75 -14.69 16.95
N ASP A 370 -1.95 -15.08 18.21
CA ASP A 370 -2.30 -16.46 18.60
C ASP A 370 -3.50 -16.97 17.81
N ARG A 371 -4.52 -16.11 17.68
CA ARG A 371 -5.68 -16.34 16.83
C ARG A 371 -5.60 -15.46 15.58
N LYS A 372 -4.94 -15.98 14.55
CA LYS A 372 -4.82 -15.33 13.25
C LYS A 372 -6.17 -15.13 12.59
N TRP A 373 -6.32 -14.03 11.89
CA TRP A 373 -7.55 -13.68 11.18
C TRP A 373 -7.45 -14.07 9.71
N SER A 374 -8.57 -14.55 9.16
CA SER A 374 -8.66 -14.77 7.73
C SER A 374 -8.56 -13.44 6.98
N LEU A 375 -8.12 -13.48 5.72
CA LEU A 375 -8.04 -12.27 4.90
C LEU A 375 -9.40 -11.55 4.78
N LYS A 376 -10.51 -12.31 4.78
CA LYS A 376 -11.87 -11.74 4.79
C LYS A 376 -12.17 -10.97 6.08
N ALA A 377 -11.76 -11.49 7.24
CA ALA A 377 -11.90 -10.81 8.52
C ALA A 377 -11.03 -9.55 8.59
N VAL A 378 -9.78 -9.64 8.12
CA VAL A 378 -8.89 -8.48 8.00
C VAL A 378 -9.54 -7.41 7.11
N LYS A 379 -9.98 -7.79 5.91
CA LYS A 379 -10.64 -6.91 4.94
C LYS A 379 -11.86 -6.20 5.54
N TRP A 380 -12.70 -6.92 6.28
CA TRP A 380 -13.87 -6.36 6.94
C TRP A 380 -13.48 -5.40 8.06
N TRP A 381 -12.57 -5.79 8.96
CA TRP A 381 -12.23 -5.02 10.16
C TRP A 381 -11.57 -3.68 9.83
N GLY A 382 -10.59 -3.67 8.92
CA GLY A 382 -9.95 -2.40 8.50
C GLY A 382 -10.76 -1.61 7.48
N GLY A 383 -11.99 -2.05 7.15
CA GLY A 383 -12.89 -1.32 6.26
C GLY A 383 -12.37 -1.20 4.84
N TRP A 384 -11.74 -2.24 4.29
CA TRP A 384 -11.39 -2.32 2.87
C TRP A 384 -12.63 -2.65 2.03
N SER A 385 -12.70 -2.11 0.81
CA SER A 385 -13.85 -2.33 -0.08
C SER A 385 -13.94 -3.80 -0.48
N SER A 386 -15.14 -4.38 -0.62
CA SER A 386 -15.31 -5.79 -1.07
C SER A 386 -14.62 -6.06 -2.41
N ASN A 387 -14.48 -5.03 -3.24
CA ASN A 387 -13.89 -5.08 -4.57
C ASN A 387 -12.39 -4.76 -4.57
N GLU A 388 -11.80 -4.43 -3.41
CA GLU A 388 -10.37 -4.16 -3.28
C GLU A 388 -9.58 -5.38 -3.77
N ASN A 389 -8.58 -5.14 -4.61
CA ASN A 389 -7.75 -6.20 -5.16
C ASN A 389 -7.00 -6.91 -4.02
N VAL A 390 -7.11 -8.24 -3.98
CA VAL A 390 -6.45 -9.08 -2.98
C VAL A 390 -4.93 -8.87 -2.97
N GLY A 391 -4.32 -8.70 -4.15
CA GLY A 391 -2.90 -8.40 -4.29
C GLY A 391 -2.49 -7.09 -3.63
N THR A 392 -3.33 -6.06 -3.67
CA THR A 392 -3.07 -4.79 -2.96
C THR A 392 -3.07 -5.00 -1.45
N LEU A 393 -4.04 -5.77 -0.92
CA LEU A 393 -4.12 -6.06 0.51
C LEU A 393 -2.96 -6.96 0.97
N MET A 394 -2.63 -7.98 0.19
CA MET A 394 -1.49 -8.86 0.48
C MET A 394 -0.18 -8.07 0.47
N ARG A 395 0.01 -7.17 -0.50
CA ARG A 395 1.15 -6.26 -0.54
C ARG A 395 1.23 -5.39 0.72
N TYR A 396 0.11 -4.79 1.14
CA TYR A 396 0.05 -4.03 2.39
C TYR A 396 0.47 -4.84 3.63
N LEU A 397 0.07 -6.11 3.69
CA LEU A 397 0.36 -7.01 4.80
C LEU A 397 1.79 -7.58 4.76
N LEU A 398 2.37 -7.79 3.58
CA LEU A 398 3.65 -8.49 3.40
C LEU A 398 4.83 -7.61 3.01
N ASP A 399 4.62 -6.39 2.50
CA ASP A 399 5.70 -5.52 1.98
C ASP A 399 6.87 -5.35 2.95
N GLU A 400 6.56 -5.15 4.23
CA GLU A 400 7.58 -4.99 5.26
C GLU A 400 8.36 -6.29 5.49
N LEU A 401 7.67 -7.44 5.50
CA LEU A 401 8.32 -8.74 5.68
C LEU A 401 9.27 -9.04 4.53
N MET A 402 8.86 -8.74 3.29
CA MET A 402 9.71 -8.91 2.11
C MET A 402 10.96 -8.02 2.13
N ALA A 403 10.92 -6.88 2.82
CA ALA A 403 12.07 -5.98 2.94
C ALA A 403 13.14 -6.48 3.92
N TYR A 404 12.79 -7.35 4.87
CA TYR A 404 13.72 -7.92 5.84
C TYR A 404 14.21 -9.33 5.48
N GLU A 405 13.50 -10.05 4.61
CA GLU A 405 13.90 -11.39 4.19
C GLU A 405 14.97 -11.31 3.08
N GLU A 406 16.23 -11.48 3.46
CA GLU A 406 17.34 -11.72 2.54
C GLU A 406 17.89 -13.14 2.69
N GLY A 407 18.37 -13.71 1.59
CA GLY A 407 18.88 -15.08 1.53
C GLY A 407 17.77 -16.13 1.65
N TYR A 408 17.66 -17.04 0.67
CA TYR A 408 16.71 -18.16 0.74
C TYR A 408 17.39 -19.52 0.61
N SER A 409 18.72 -19.53 0.56
CA SER A 409 19.54 -20.75 0.36
C SER A 409 19.37 -21.78 1.47
N ASP A 410 18.97 -21.34 2.66
CA ASP A 410 18.83 -22.09 3.90
C ASP A 410 17.35 -22.21 4.34
N ILE A 411 16.38 -21.86 3.48
CA ILE A 411 14.94 -21.80 3.85
C ILE A 411 14.37 -23.13 4.38
N MET A 412 14.98 -24.25 3.98
CA MET A 412 14.60 -25.61 4.39
C MET A 412 15.39 -26.13 5.59
N MET A 413 16.31 -25.33 6.16
CA MET A 413 17.10 -25.72 7.32
C MET A 413 16.29 -25.50 8.61
N ASP A 414 16.36 -26.48 9.52
CA ASP A 414 15.54 -26.51 10.74
C ASP A 414 15.87 -25.39 11.75
N ASP A 415 17.09 -24.87 11.71
CA ASP A 415 17.59 -23.79 12.57
C ASP A 415 17.02 -22.40 12.20
N ARG A 416 16.59 -22.22 10.95
CA ARG A 416 16.18 -20.92 10.42
C ARG A 416 14.81 -20.41 10.89
N VAL A 417 13.92 -21.31 11.35
CA VAL A 417 12.60 -20.91 11.88
C VAL A 417 12.77 -19.96 13.07
N ILE A 418 13.83 -20.16 13.84
CA ILE A 418 14.11 -19.44 15.07
C ILE A 418 14.71 -18.06 14.76
N ASP A 419 15.64 -17.97 13.81
CA ASP A 419 16.29 -16.71 13.45
C ASP A 419 15.35 -15.69 12.81
N ARG A 420 14.38 -16.15 12.00
CA ARG A 420 13.37 -15.24 11.43
C ARG A 420 12.43 -14.67 12.48
N LEU A 421 11.97 -15.48 13.42
CA LEU A 421 11.13 -14.99 14.52
C LEU A 421 11.92 -14.06 15.45
N ARG A 422 13.20 -14.36 15.70
CA ARG A 422 14.10 -13.54 16.52
C ARG A 422 14.33 -12.16 15.91
N HIS A 423 14.67 -12.09 14.62
CA HIS A 423 14.96 -10.82 13.95
C HIS A 423 13.72 -9.93 13.78
N LEU A 424 12.55 -10.53 13.52
CA LEU A 424 11.34 -9.77 13.20
C LEU A 424 10.54 -9.34 14.43
N LEU A 425 10.53 -10.16 15.48
CA LEU A 425 9.70 -9.93 16.68
C LEU A 425 10.52 -9.58 17.92
N LYS A 426 11.86 -9.45 17.80
CA LYS A 426 12.78 -9.15 18.91
C LYS A 426 12.47 -9.97 20.17
N PHE A 427 12.17 -11.26 19.99
CA PHE A 427 11.84 -12.13 21.12
C PHE A 427 13.01 -12.20 22.11
N GLU A 428 12.70 -12.18 23.40
CA GLU A 428 13.68 -12.44 24.45
C GLU A 428 14.28 -13.84 24.27
N GLU A 429 15.58 -13.99 24.59
CA GLU A 429 16.32 -15.27 24.52
C GLU A 429 15.58 -16.41 25.21
N SER A 430 14.87 -16.12 26.31
CA SER A 430 14.09 -17.09 27.07
C SER A 430 12.91 -17.68 26.28
N MET A 431 12.25 -16.86 25.45
CA MET A 431 11.13 -17.28 24.62
C MET A 431 11.62 -18.03 23.39
N VAL A 432 12.76 -17.59 22.84
CA VAL A 432 13.46 -18.31 21.78
C VAL A 432 13.89 -19.70 22.25
N ALA A 433 14.45 -19.82 23.46
CA ALA A 433 14.82 -21.11 24.04
C ALA A 433 13.61 -22.04 24.23
N LYS A 434 12.44 -21.51 24.63
CA LYS A 434 11.19 -22.29 24.72
C LYS A 434 10.69 -22.74 23.34
N ILE A 435 10.73 -21.88 22.33
CA ILE A 435 10.38 -22.24 20.95
C ILE A 435 11.36 -23.29 20.42
N GLN A 436 12.65 -23.15 20.71
CA GLN A 436 13.68 -24.12 20.33
C GLN A 436 13.45 -25.47 20.99
N LEU A 437 13.06 -25.49 22.27
CA LEU A 437 12.70 -26.70 22.99
C LEU A 437 11.47 -27.36 22.35
N LEU A 438 10.39 -26.62 22.11
CA LEU A 438 9.17 -27.14 21.47
C LEU A 438 9.41 -27.67 20.05
N LEU A 439 10.23 -26.99 19.25
CA LEU A 439 10.60 -27.45 17.91
C LEU A 439 11.49 -28.70 17.99
N SER A 440 12.42 -28.77 18.94
CA SER A 440 13.27 -29.94 19.16
C SER A 440 12.47 -31.15 19.64
N GLU A 441 11.46 -30.97 20.50
CA GLU A 441 10.53 -32.01 20.93
C GLU A 441 9.65 -32.49 19.76
N SER A 442 9.22 -31.58 18.89
CA SER A 442 8.40 -31.92 17.71
C SER A 442 9.21 -32.64 16.61
N SER A 443 10.49 -32.29 16.43
CA SER A 443 11.41 -32.98 15.52
C SER A 443 11.88 -34.32 16.10
N GLY A 444 12.13 -34.40 17.40
CA GLY A 444 12.41 -35.64 18.12
C GLY A 444 11.23 -36.61 18.08
N ALA A 445 10.00 -36.11 18.23
CA ALA A 445 8.78 -36.90 18.09
C ALA A 445 8.57 -37.41 16.67
N ARG A 446 8.94 -36.65 15.64
CA ARG A 446 8.92 -37.10 14.22
C ARG A 446 9.97 -38.19 13.95
N CYS A 447 11.17 -38.04 14.50
CA CYS A 447 12.22 -39.06 14.41
C CYS A 447 11.80 -40.37 15.12
N HIS A 448 11.28 -40.29 16.34
CA HIS A 448 10.76 -41.46 17.08
C HIS A 448 9.59 -42.15 16.37
N ARG A 449 8.69 -41.39 15.74
CA ARG A 449 7.57 -41.96 14.98
C ARG A 449 8.05 -42.69 13.72
N SER A 450 9.04 -42.14 13.02
CA SER A 450 9.64 -42.77 11.83
C SER A 450 10.41 -44.05 12.17
N VAL A 451 11.12 -44.08 13.31
CA VAL A 451 11.80 -45.29 13.80
C VAL A 451 10.79 -46.37 14.20
N ARG A 452 9.68 -45.99 14.86
CA ARG A 452 8.64 -46.93 15.30
C ARG A 452 7.93 -47.60 14.11
N TYR A 453 7.67 -46.87 13.02
CA TYR A 453 7.12 -47.43 11.78
C TYR A 453 8.06 -48.43 11.09
N HIS A 454 9.38 -48.25 11.20
CA HIS A 454 10.34 -49.20 10.63
C HIS A 454 10.53 -50.45 11.49
N THR A 455 10.41 -50.35 12.82
CA THR A 455 10.47 -51.53 13.70
C THR A 455 9.20 -52.37 13.63
N GLU A 456 8.01 -51.76 13.57
CA GLU A 456 6.74 -52.51 13.49
C GLU A 456 6.52 -53.19 12.12
N SER A 457 7.12 -52.65 11.05
CA SER A 457 7.08 -53.29 9.71
C SER A 457 8.00 -54.51 9.57
N ALA A 458 9.00 -54.67 10.44
CA ALA A 458 9.89 -55.83 10.41
C ALA A 458 9.26 -57.05 11.11
N ASP A 459 8.53 -56.82 12.20
CA ASP A 459 7.88 -57.89 12.97
C ASP A 459 6.63 -58.46 12.24
N PHE A 460 5.89 -57.63 11.50
CA PHE A 460 4.71 -58.10 10.75
C PHE A 460 5.06 -59.07 9.60
N ARG A 461 6.27 -58.97 9.02
CA ARG A 461 6.72 -59.86 7.93
C ARG A 461 7.14 -61.25 8.41
N LEU A 462 7.56 -61.40 9.66
CA LEU A 462 7.95 -62.71 10.22
C LEU A 462 6.73 -63.54 10.65
N THR A 463 5.63 -62.91 11.07
CA THR A 463 4.43 -63.63 11.52
C THR A 463 3.59 -64.20 10.36
N ILE A 464 3.53 -63.54 9.20
CA ILE A 464 2.71 -64.00 8.07
C ILE A 464 3.33 -65.20 7.34
N SER A 465 4.66 -65.33 7.30
CA SER A 465 5.32 -66.48 6.66
C SER A 465 5.12 -67.81 7.41
N ALA A 466 4.78 -67.77 8.71
CA ALA A 466 4.57 -68.96 9.53
C ALA A 466 3.13 -69.52 9.47
N ILE A 467 2.15 -68.71 9.03
CA ILE A 467 0.72 -69.08 9.05
C ILE A 467 0.27 -69.72 7.72
N VAL A 468 0.98 -69.48 6.62
CA VAL A 468 0.59 -69.95 5.28
C VAL A 468 0.95 -71.42 4.97
N GLN A 469 1.67 -72.13 5.85
CA GLN A 469 2.10 -73.52 5.61
C GLN A 469 1.21 -74.64 6.21
N ARG A 470 0.05 -74.33 6.78
CA ARG A 470 -0.80 -75.38 7.37
C ARG A 470 -2.29 -75.14 7.13
N LEU A 471 -2.82 -75.54 5.97
CA LEU A 471 -4.21 -75.97 5.81
C LEU A 471 -4.36 -76.84 4.54
N PRO A 472 -5.07 -77.99 4.60
CA PRO A 472 -5.34 -78.88 3.46
C PRO A 472 -6.60 -78.45 2.67
N PRO A 473 -6.81 -78.97 1.44
CA PRO A 473 -7.82 -78.46 0.52
C PRO A 473 -9.20 -79.11 0.75
N PRO A 474 -10.29 -78.44 0.34
CA PRO A 474 -11.53 -79.12 0.01
C PRO A 474 -11.90 -78.98 -1.48
N ASP A 475 -12.52 -80.07 -1.94
CA ASP A 475 -13.00 -80.42 -3.26
C ASP A 475 -14.29 -79.69 -3.72
N CYS A 476 -14.45 -79.65 -5.06
CA CYS A 476 -15.68 -79.57 -5.87
C CYS A 476 -16.53 -78.27 -5.81
N THR A 477 -17.13 -77.73 -6.89
CA THR A 477 -17.28 -78.05 -8.32
C THR A 477 -17.95 -76.83 -9.01
N GLU A 478 -17.58 -76.59 -10.27
CA GLU A 478 -18.37 -75.99 -11.38
C GLU A 478 -19.06 -74.62 -11.22
N SER A 479 -18.59 -73.62 -11.98
CA SER A 479 -19.18 -73.31 -13.30
C SER A 479 -18.51 -72.09 -13.96
N ASP A 480 -18.01 -72.41 -15.14
CA ASP A 480 -17.59 -71.65 -16.32
C ASP A 480 -18.05 -70.17 -16.46
N SER A 481 -17.09 -69.27 -16.65
CA SER A 481 -17.12 -68.25 -17.71
C SER A 481 -15.79 -67.51 -17.77
N THR A 482 -15.09 -67.73 -18.88
CA THR A 482 -13.79 -67.13 -19.22
C THR A 482 -13.98 -65.68 -19.71
N PRO A 483 -13.07 -64.76 -19.35
CA PRO A 483 -12.59 -63.83 -20.38
C PRO A 483 -11.07 -63.65 -20.44
N GLU A 484 -10.65 -63.35 -21.67
CA GLU A 484 -9.33 -63.08 -22.25
C GLU A 484 -8.36 -62.17 -21.46
N PRO A 485 -7.05 -62.25 -21.76
CA PRO A 485 -5.99 -61.58 -21.01
C PRO A 485 -5.71 -60.16 -21.50
N LEU A 486 -5.53 -59.24 -20.55
CA LEU A 486 -4.96 -57.91 -20.77
C LEU A 486 -3.45 -58.00 -21.06
N PRO A 487 -2.94 -57.29 -22.09
CA PRO A 487 -1.52 -57.00 -22.19
C PRO A 487 -1.20 -55.58 -21.70
N GLY A 488 -0.04 -55.47 -21.04
CA GLY A 488 0.91 -54.41 -21.33
C GLY A 488 0.75 -53.09 -20.59
N ALA A 489 1.64 -52.86 -19.63
CA ALA A 489 1.96 -51.56 -19.07
C ALA A 489 2.25 -50.53 -20.18
N SER A 490 1.67 -49.34 -20.06
CA SER A 490 1.93 -48.19 -20.92
C SER A 490 2.42 -47.00 -20.10
N GLU A 491 3.37 -46.31 -20.71
CA GLU A 491 4.30 -45.32 -20.20
C GLU A 491 3.64 -44.01 -19.75
N ASN A 492 4.35 -43.27 -18.90
CA ASN A 492 4.00 -41.92 -18.45
C ASN A 492 3.77 -40.97 -19.65
N PRO A 493 2.70 -40.15 -19.66
CA PRO A 493 2.51 -39.18 -20.73
C PRO A 493 3.48 -38.00 -20.56
N PRO A 494 3.96 -37.40 -21.67
CA PRO A 494 4.81 -36.23 -21.64
C PRO A 494 4.01 -35.00 -21.22
N ILE A 495 4.71 -34.09 -20.55
CA ILE A 495 4.24 -32.78 -20.10
C ILE A 495 3.67 -32.00 -21.29
N SER A 496 2.36 -31.73 -21.23
CA SER A 496 1.60 -30.95 -22.19
C SER A 496 2.21 -29.57 -22.40
N SER A 497 2.62 -29.30 -23.63
CA SER A 497 2.76 -27.93 -24.14
C SER A 497 1.40 -27.22 -24.06
N SER A 498 1.41 -25.95 -23.69
CA SER A 498 0.22 -25.13 -23.53
C SER A 498 -0.41 -24.82 -24.90
N SER A 499 -1.43 -25.57 -25.29
CA SER A 499 -2.28 -25.22 -26.43
C SER A 499 -2.91 -23.84 -26.22
N PRO A 500 -3.02 -22.99 -27.26
CA PRO A 500 -3.67 -21.70 -27.15
C PRO A 500 -5.13 -21.90 -26.71
N LEU A 501 -5.48 -21.31 -25.57
CA LEU A 501 -6.85 -21.32 -25.03
C LEU A 501 -7.81 -20.78 -26.10
N THR A 502 -8.66 -21.65 -26.64
CA THR A 502 -9.75 -21.26 -27.54
C THR A 502 -10.69 -20.31 -26.79
N SER A 503 -11.11 -19.21 -27.43
CA SER A 503 -12.02 -18.25 -26.81
C SER A 503 -13.29 -18.98 -26.37
N ARG A 504 -13.68 -18.80 -25.11
CA ARG A 504 -14.83 -19.50 -24.50
C ARG A 504 -16.16 -19.00 -25.04
N ILE A 505 -16.16 -17.80 -25.61
CA ILE A 505 -17.32 -17.22 -26.27
C ILE A 505 -17.18 -17.47 -27.78
N PRO A 506 -18.10 -18.24 -28.40
CA PRO A 506 -18.11 -18.48 -29.84
C PRO A 506 -18.12 -17.17 -30.63
N SER A 507 -17.57 -17.19 -31.82
CA SER A 507 -17.65 -16.05 -32.73
C SER A 507 -19.11 -15.88 -33.21
N THR A 508 -19.76 -14.79 -32.79
CA THR A 508 -21.14 -14.46 -33.16
C THR A 508 -21.18 -13.74 -34.50
N LYS A 509 -21.76 -14.36 -35.53
CA LYS A 509 -21.87 -13.77 -36.88
C LYS A 509 -23.29 -13.27 -37.17
N SER A 510 -24.30 -13.90 -36.59
CA SER A 510 -25.72 -13.59 -36.79
C SER A 510 -26.46 -13.29 -35.48
N LEU A 511 -27.70 -12.81 -35.57
CA LEU A 511 -28.65 -12.74 -34.45
C LEU A 511 -28.95 -14.15 -33.91
N ASP A 512 -29.10 -15.14 -34.78
CA ASP A 512 -29.38 -16.52 -34.39
C ASP A 512 -28.26 -17.12 -33.55
N ASP A 513 -26.99 -16.82 -33.87
CA ASP A 513 -25.83 -17.21 -33.06
C ASP A 513 -25.90 -16.54 -31.67
N ALA A 514 -26.30 -15.27 -31.63
CA ALA A 514 -26.40 -14.49 -30.40
C ALA A 514 -27.51 -15.03 -29.49
N LEU A 515 -28.67 -15.36 -30.05
CA LEU A 515 -29.81 -15.95 -29.35
C LEU A 515 -29.53 -17.38 -28.91
N THR A 516 -28.91 -18.19 -29.77
CA THR A 516 -28.50 -19.56 -29.44
C THR A 516 -27.52 -19.53 -28.26
N TYR A 517 -26.52 -18.63 -28.33
CA TYR A 517 -25.60 -18.45 -27.22
C TYR A 517 -26.32 -17.93 -25.98
N TRP A 518 -27.21 -16.94 -26.09
CA TRP A 518 -27.94 -16.40 -24.94
C TRP A 518 -28.83 -17.45 -24.24
N ASN A 519 -29.48 -18.32 -25.00
CA ASN A 519 -30.42 -19.31 -24.47
C ASN A 519 -29.75 -20.61 -24.02
N HIS A 520 -28.68 -21.03 -24.69
CA HIS A 520 -28.08 -22.36 -24.47
C HIS A 520 -26.61 -22.32 -24.03
N GLY A 521 -25.88 -21.24 -24.34
CA GLY A 521 -24.44 -21.14 -24.13
C GLY A 521 -24.01 -20.08 -23.13
N ALA A 522 -24.94 -19.25 -22.65
CA ALA A 522 -24.65 -18.19 -21.71
C ALA A 522 -24.34 -18.87 -20.38
N PRO A 523 -23.14 -18.66 -19.86
CA PRO A 523 -22.88 -19.02 -18.49
C PRO A 523 -23.95 -18.37 -17.60
N SER A 524 -24.43 -19.10 -16.60
CA SER A 524 -25.43 -18.56 -15.67
C SER A 524 -24.99 -17.19 -15.13
N LYS A 525 -25.92 -16.45 -14.51
CA LYS A 525 -25.63 -15.18 -13.80
C LYS A 525 -24.42 -15.29 -12.84
N ASP A 526 -24.00 -16.51 -12.49
CA ASP A 526 -22.87 -16.84 -11.62
C ASP A 526 -21.50 -16.77 -12.32
N TRP A 527 -21.40 -16.58 -13.64
CA TRP A 527 -20.07 -16.43 -14.26
C TRP A 527 -19.36 -15.14 -13.84
N LEU A 528 -20.11 -14.07 -13.58
CA LEU A 528 -19.57 -12.82 -13.02
C LEU A 528 -18.97 -13.03 -11.62
N THR A 529 -19.37 -14.07 -10.89
CA THR A 529 -18.83 -14.38 -9.55
C THR A 529 -17.65 -15.35 -9.60
N LEU A 530 -17.55 -16.19 -10.63
CA LEU A 530 -16.51 -17.23 -10.76
C LEU A 530 -15.20 -16.76 -11.40
N PHE A 531 -15.18 -15.63 -12.12
CA PHE A 531 -14.00 -15.18 -12.85
C PHE A 531 -13.60 -13.73 -12.55
N LYS A 532 -12.30 -13.41 -12.58
CA LYS A 532 -11.76 -12.05 -12.37
C LYS A 532 -11.84 -11.21 -13.65
N ALA A 533 -12.36 -9.98 -13.56
CA ALA A 533 -12.56 -9.07 -14.70
C ALA A 533 -11.32 -8.78 -15.57
N SER A 534 -10.10 -8.94 -15.03
CA SER A 534 -8.85 -8.84 -15.77
C SER A 534 -8.68 -9.95 -16.81
N ASP A 535 -9.23 -11.13 -16.53
CA ASP A 535 -8.93 -12.36 -17.25
C ASP A 535 -9.86 -12.56 -18.46
N TYR A 536 -10.84 -11.66 -18.63
CA TYR A 536 -11.84 -11.74 -19.70
C TYR A 536 -12.25 -10.37 -20.24
N SER A 537 -11.41 -9.33 -20.18
CA SER A 537 -11.80 -7.99 -20.66
C SER A 537 -12.36 -7.98 -22.09
N SER A 538 -11.80 -8.77 -23.00
CA SER A 538 -12.29 -8.96 -24.37
C SER A 538 -13.57 -9.80 -24.44
N GLU A 539 -13.67 -10.89 -23.67
CA GLU A 539 -14.85 -11.76 -23.61
C GLU A 539 -16.04 -11.05 -22.93
N GLY A 540 -15.82 -10.26 -21.89
CA GLY A 540 -16.84 -9.45 -21.23
C GLY A 540 -17.44 -8.39 -22.16
N VAL A 541 -16.62 -7.79 -23.04
CA VAL A 541 -17.12 -6.90 -24.10
C VAL A 541 -17.97 -7.67 -25.12
N LYS A 542 -17.55 -8.87 -25.54
CA LYS A 542 -18.36 -9.73 -26.43
C LYS A 542 -19.70 -10.10 -25.79
N PHE A 543 -19.69 -10.56 -24.55
CA PHE A 543 -20.90 -10.91 -23.80
C PHE A 543 -21.83 -9.70 -23.64
N GLY A 544 -21.29 -8.53 -23.27
CA GLY A 544 -22.06 -7.30 -23.18
C GLY A 544 -22.74 -6.93 -24.51
N ASN A 545 -22.06 -7.15 -25.64
CA ASN A 545 -22.64 -6.91 -26.97
C ASN A 545 -23.78 -7.88 -27.29
N ILE A 546 -23.60 -9.18 -27.01
CA ILE A 546 -24.64 -10.21 -27.20
C ILE A 546 -25.86 -9.87 -26.36
N ARG A 547 -25.64 -9.57 -25.08
CA ARG A 547 -26.69 -9.16 -24.15
C ARG A 547 -27.49 -7.97 -24.66
N PHE A 548 -26.83 -6.92 -25.17
CA PHE A 548 -27.54 -5.74 -25.68
C PHE A 548 -28.47 -6.07 -26.85
N VAL A 549 -28.04 -6.90 -27.78
CA VAL A 549 -28.86 -7.31 -28.94
C VAL A 549 -30.00 -8.23 -28.51
N CYS A 550 -29.75 -9.19 -27.61
CA CYS A 550 -30.79 -10.10 -27.11
C CYS A 550 -31.84 -9.39 -26.26
N GLU A 551 -31.43 -8.46 -25.39
CA GLU A 551 -32.37 -7.63 -24.63
C GLU A 551 -33.24 -6.78 -25.56
N GLU A 552 -32.69 -6.25 -26.66
CA GLU A 552 -33.49 -5.53 -27.66
C GLU A 552 -34.56 -6.43 -28.29
N PHE A 553 -34.16 -7.63 -28.72
CA PHE A 553 -35.04 -8.62 -29.32
C PHE A 553 -36.17 -9.04 -28.36
N TYR A 554 -35.84 -9.38 -27.12
CA TYR A 554 -36.85 -9.84 -26.16
C TYR A 554 -37.71 -8.70 -25.58
N THR A 555 -37.13 -7.52 -25.32
CA THR A 555 -37.84 -6.44 -24.62
C THR A 555 -38.65 -5.58 -25.57
N HIS A 556 -38.13 -5.27 -26.76
CA HIS A 556 -38.77 -4.33 -27.68
C HIS A 556 -39.47 -5.02 -28.85
N CYS A 557 -39.00 -6.20 -29.27
CA CYS A 557 -39.65 -6.99 -30.32
C CYS A 557 -40.44 -8.17 -29.75
N ASN A 558 -40.52 -8.34 -28.43
CA ASN A 558 -41.23 -9.44 -27.75
C ASN A 558 -40.83 -10.84 -28.25
N GLY A 559 -39.59 -10.98 -28.75
CA GLY A 559 -39.10 -12.22 -29.37
C GLY A 559 -39.63 -12.52 -30.78
N ASP A 560 -40.31 -11.57 -31.44
CA ASP A 560 -40.81 -11.72 -32.81
C ASP A 560 -39.76 -11.28 -33.84
N PHE A 561 -39.34 -12.24 -34.68
CA PHE A 561 -38.37 -11.99 -35.76
C PHE A 561 -38.91 -11.04 -36.83
N THR A 562 -40.22 -11.01 -37.08
CA THR A 562 -40.85 -10.15 -38.08
C THR A 562 -40.77 -8.69 -37.64
N LEU A 563 -41.10 -8.42 -36.37
CA LEU A 563 -40.94 -7.09 -35.79
C LEU A 563 -39.48 -6.68 -35.76
N PHE A 564 -38.58 -7.58 -35.39
CA PHE A 564 -37.15 -7.28 -35.35
C PHE A 564 -36.58 -6.97 -36.74
N GLU A 565 -36.98 -7.70 -37.78
CA GLU A 565 -36.54 -7.47 -39.16
C GLU A 565 -37.12 -6.15 -39.72
N LEU A 566 -38.36 -5.80 -39.35
CA LEU A 566 -38.95 -4.50 -39.67
C LEU A 566 -38.15 -3.34 -39.05
N GLU A 567 -37.69 -3.52 -37.81
CA GLU A 567 -36.91 -2.52 -37.09
C GLU A 567 -35.43 -2.43 -37.53
N PHE A 568 -34.84 -3.55 -37.97
CA PHE A 568 -33.43 -3.68 -38.33
C PHE A 568 -33.24 -4.44 -39.66
N PRO A 569 -33.72 -3.90 -40.79
CA PRO A 569 -33.84 -4.63 -42.05
C PRO A 569 -32.48 -5.05 -42.62
N GLY A 570 -32.36 -6.35 -42.96
CA GLY A 570 -31.17 -6.94 -43.57
C GLY A 570 -29.97 -7.11 -42.64
N LEU A 571 -30.13 -6.88 -41.33
CA LEU A 571 -29.03 -6.91 -40.36
C LEU A 571 -28.91 -8.24 -39.60
N ARG A 572 -29.90 -9.14 -39.72
CA ARG A 572 -29.94 -10.43 -39.00
C ARG A 572 -28.66 -11.26 -39.15
N GLN A 573 -28.05 -11.27 -40.33
CA GLN A 573 -26.84 -12.05 -40.63
C GLN A 573 -25.52 -11.27 -40.44
N ARG A 574 -25.58 -10.06 -39.88
CA ARG A 574 -24.43 -9.14 -39.77
C ARG A 574 -24.31 -8.57 -38.36
N PHE A 575 -23.97 -9.42 -37.38
CA PHE A 575 -24.03 -9.10 -35.95
C PHE A 575 -23.32 -7.79 -35.55
N THR A 576 -22.17 -7.48 -36.14
CA THR A 576 -21.44 -6.23 -35.84
C THR A 576 -22.21 -4.98 -36.29
N LEU A 577 -22.89 -5.03 -37.43
CA LEU A 577 -23.73 -3.92 -37.91
C LEU A 577 -25.04 -3.84 -37.13
N LEU A 578 -25.64 -5.01 -36.84
CA LEU A 578 -26.82 -5.10 -36.00
C LEU A 578 -26.59 -4.46 -34.63
N MET A 579 -25.49 -4.80 -33.96
CA MET A 579 -25.11 -4.23 -32.67
C MET A 579 -24.94 -2.71 -32.72
N LYS A 580 -24.36 -2.16 -33.80
CA LYS A 580 -24.25 -0.70 -33.98
C LYS A 580 -25.64 -0.06 -34.14
N ALA A 581 -26.52 -0.65 -34.94
CA ALA A 581 -27.88 -0.15 -35.15
C ALA A 581 -28.70 -0.17 -33.85
N VAL A 582 -28.64 -1.27 -33.09
CA VAL A 582 -29.29 -1.40 -31.78
C VAL A 582 -28.80 -0.32 -30.80
N ARG A 583 -27.49 -0.04 -30.75
CA ARG A 583 -26.93 1.02 -29.90
C ARG A 583 -27.42 2.41 -30.28
N GLU A 584 -27.48 2.73 -31.57
CA GLU A 584 -27.97 4.04 -32.00
C GLU A 584 -29.47 4.19 -31.68
N LYS A 585 -30.25 3.13 -31.87
CA LYS A 585 -31.68 3.12 -31.51
C LYS A 585 -31.89 3.34 -30.00
N ARG A 586 -31.14 2.65 -29.15
CA ARG A 586 -31.14 2.86 -27.69
C ARG A 586 -30.72 4.26 -27.28
N LYS A 587 -29.81 4.88 -28.04
CA LYS A 587 -29.37 6.25 -27.79
C LYS A 587 -30.47 7.25 -28.16
N ILE A 588 -31.19 7.04 -29.28
CA ILE A 588 -32.34 7.85 -29.68
C ILE A 588 -33.47 7.76 -28.64
N ARG A 589 -33.72 6.57 -28.08
CA ARG A 589 -34.71 6.39 -26.99
C ARG A 589 -34.28 6.96 -25.63
N GLY A 590 -33.00 7.27 -25.45
CA GLY A 590 -32.47 7.75 -24.17
C GLY A 590 -32.14 6.63 -23.16
N ASP A 591 -32.22 5.36 -23.56
CA ASP A 591 -31.87 4.21 -22.72
C ASP A 591 -30.38 4.19 -22.34
N THR A 592 -29.55 4.81 -23.18
CA THR A 592 -28.10 4.91 -22.95
C THR A 592 -27.66 6.36 -22.85
N LYS A 593 -27.16 6.74 -21.67
CA LYS A 593 -26.47 8.03 -21.50
C LYS A 593 -25.11 7.93 -22.17
N SER A 594 -24.85 8.81 -23.14
CA SER A 594 -23.52 8.97 -23.70
C SER A 594 -22.54 9.18 -22.54
N ARG A 595 -21.56 8.28 -22.40
CA ARG A 595 -20.52 8.41 -21.37
C ARG A 595 -19.86 9.77 -21.62
N LYS A 596 -20.16 10.76 -20.77
CA LYS A 596 -19.48 12.05 -20.81
C LYS A 596 -17.99 11.72 -20.80
N ARG A 597 -17.29 12.03 -21.90
CA ARG A 597 -15.84 11.99 -21.90
C ARG A 597 -15.43 12.94 -20.78
N THR A 598 -15.04 12.39 -19.64
CA THR A 598 -14.29 13.13 -18.64
C THR A 598 -13.04 13.56 -19.38
N HIS A 599 -13.02 14.81 -19.82
CA HIS A 599 -11.78 15.50 -20.19
C HIS A 599 -10.89 15.36 -18.96
N LYS A 600 -9.88 14.51 -19.12
CA LYS A 600 -8.93 14.16 -18.09
C LYS A 600 -7.71 15.03 -18.26
#